data_AF-V6RZV1-F1
#
_entry.id   AF-V6RZV1-F1
#
_cell.length_a   1.000
_cell.length_b   1.000
_cell.length_c   1.000
_cell.angle_alpha   90.00
_cell.angle_beta   90.00
_cell.angle_gamma   90.00
#
_symmetry.space_group_name_H-M   'P 1'
#
loop_
_entity.id
_entity.type
_entity.pdbx_description
1 polymer ?
#
loop_
_entity_poly.entity_id
_entity_poly.type
_entity_poly.pdbx_seq_one_letter_code
_entity_poly.pdbx_strand_id
1 'polypeptide(L)'
;MAVEILPFFFREITSHLYYFHRSSVNFVCNVQQELPFLKKPKPFVPKKIFKIPIHLSKFAPYFKKVAKEIVLIIGGPGSGKTTVIEGLTEKGYVCYPEVSREVIHEARKQGIEQLFLEKPLLFSELLLEGRKKQFHSAVNEENEIVFIDRGIPDVLAYMHYIGDAYPAFFDEACREHKYSRIFILPPWEEIYTSDDARYETYEQAILIHQHLIETYENYGYSLTEVPKDTLENRINFILENLSK
;
A
#
# COMPACT_ATOMS: atom_id res chain seq x y z
N MET A 1 -35.55 -3.55 -31.00
CA MET A 1 -34.74 -4.68 -30.49
C MET A 1 -33.26 -4.29 -30.34
N ALA A 2 -32.95 -3.23 -29.59
CA ALA A 2 -31.56 -2.78 -29.37
C ALA A 2 -31.31 -2.35 -27.91
N VAL A 3 -32.24 -2.64 -27.00
CA VAL A 3 -32.20 -2.12 -25.62
C VAL A 3 -31.96 -3.23 -24.58
N GLU A 4 -32.04 -4.51 -24.94
CA GLU A 4 -31.94 -5.62 -23.97
C GLU A 4 -30.63 -6.42 -24.01
N ILE A 5 -29.65 -6.06 -24.84
CA ILE A 5 -28.39 -6.84 -24.99
C ILE A 5 -27.23 -6.26 -24.15
N LEU A 6 -27.37 -5.04 -23.61
CA LEU A 6 -26.32 -4.35 -22.86
C LEU A 6 -25.85 -5.06 -21.57
N PRO A 7 -26.68 -5.77 -20.78
CA PRO A 7 -26.22 -6.35 -19.51
C PRO A 7 -25.37 -7.62 -19.68
N PHE A 8 -25.54 -8.35 -20.78
CA PHE A 8 -24.86 -9.64 -20.98
C PHE A 8 -23.43 -9.45 -21.51
N PHE A 9 -23.21 -8.41 -22.31
CA PHE A 9 -21.91 -8.07 -22.89
C PHE A 9 -20.86 -7.65 -21.85
N PHE A 10 -21.30 -7.10 -20.71
CA PHE A 10 -20.39 -6.60 -19.69
C PHE A 10 -19.77 -7.71 -18.82
N ARG A 11 -20.39 -8.90 -18.70
CA ARG A 11 -19.85 -9.98 -17.86
C ARG A 11 -18.69 -10.76 -18.50
N GLU A 12 -18.65 -10.87 -19.82
CA GLU A 12 -17.57 -11.58 -20.53
C GLU A 12 -16.33 -10.71 -20.75
N ILE A 13 -16.48 -9.39 -20.83
CA ILE A 13 -15.35 -8.47 -21.04
C ILE A 13 -14.55 -8.25 -19.74
N THR A 14 -15.20 -8.33 -18.58
CA THR A 14 -14.53 -8.13 -17.28
C THR A 14 -13.52 -9.21 -16.91
N SER A 15 -13.56 -10.39 -17.54
CA SER A 15 -12.64 -11.47 -17.18
C SER A 15 -11.28 -11.41 -17.91
N HIS A 16 -11.11 -10.53 -18.91
CA HIS A 16 -9.90 -10.51 -19.77
C HIS A 16 -9.28 -9.12 -20.00
N LEU A 17 -9.65 -8.09 -19.24
CA LEU A 17 -9.00 -6.77 -19.29
C LEU A 17 -8.17 -6.50 -18.03
N TYR A 18 -7.01 -7.14 -17.95
CA TYR A 18 -5.89 -6.63 -17.17
C TYR A 18 -4.84 -6.08 -18.14
N TYR A 19 -4.57 -4.77 -18.01
CA TYR A 19 -3.49 -3.99 -18.65
C TYR A 19 -3.44 -3.93 -20.19
N PHE A 20 -3.47 -2.71 -20.76
CA PHE A 20 -2.63 -2.37 -21.92
C PHE A 20 -2.50 -0.84 -22.10
N HIS A 21 -1.27 -0.34 -21.98
CA HIS A 21 -0.91 1.04 -22.31
C HIS A 21 -0.31 1.09 -23.72
N ARG A 22 -0.79 2.05 -24.53
CA ARG A 22 -0.26 2.53 -25.83
C ARG A 22 0.09 1.47 -26.89
N SER A 23 -0.86 1.24 -27.79
CA SER A 23 -0.77 1.36 -29.26
C SER A 23 -1.87 0.49 -29.86
N SER A 24 -2.82 1.11 -30.56
CA SER A 24 -3.88 0.52 -31.40
C SER A 24 -3.96 -1.02 -31.44
N VAL A 25 -4.58 -1.66 -30.45
CA VAL A 25 -4.80 -3.12 -30.46
C VAL A 25 -6.15 -3.39 -31.11
N ASN A 26 -6.16 -4.12 -32.24
CA ASN A 26 -7.38 -4.62 -32.85
C ASN A 26 -7.92 -5.79 -32.01
N PHE A 27 -8.94 -5.54 -31.19
CA PHE A 27 -9.65 -6.62 -30.51
C PHE A 27 -10.57 -7.36 -31.48
N VAL A 28 -10.48 -8.69 -31.50
CA VAL A 28 -11.41 -9.58 -32.19
C VAL A 28 -12.29 -10.20 -31.12
N CYS A 29 -13.54 -9.74 -31.01
CA CYS A 29 -14.53 -10.36 -30.12
C CYS A 29 -15.36 -11.34 -30.95
N ASN A 30 -15.36 -12.63 -30.58
CA ASN A 30 -16.24 -13.63 -31.17
C ASN A 30 -17.59 -13.58 -30.47
N VAL A 31 -18.64 -13.17 -31.17
CA VAL A 31 -20.01 -13.19 -30.64
C VAL A 31 -20.72 -14.42 -31.19
N GLN A 32 -20.96 -15.42 -30.34
CA GLN A 32 -21.88 -16.53 -30.64
C GLN A 32 -23.23 -16.23 -29.99
N GLN A 33 -24.28 -16.04 -30.80
CA GLN A 33 -25.67 -15.97 -30.34
C GLN A 33 -26.35 -17.32 -30.61
N GLU A 34 -26.88 -17.97 -29.58
CA GLU A 34 -27.96 -18.95 -29.72
C GLU A 34 -29.25 -18.34 -29.14
N LEU A 35 -30.35 -18.41 -29.90
CA LEU A 35 -31.70 -18.14 -29.41
C LEU A 35 -32.49 -19.46 -29.37
N PRO A 36 -33.29 -19.71 -28.32
CA PRO A 36 -33.90 -21.01 -28.08
C PRO A 36 -35.16 -21.23 -28.92
N PHE A 37 -35.46 -22.51 -29.19
CA PHE A 37 -36.64 -23.06 -29.88
C PHE A 37 -36.68 -22.93 -31.42
N LEU A 38 -36.16 -23.95 -32.12
CA LEU A 38 -36.93 -24.87 -33.01
C LEU A 38 -36.00 -25.72 -33.90
N LYS A 39 -36.04 -27.04 -33.68
CA LYS A 39 -35.91 -28.16 -34.66
C LYS A 39 -34.68 -28.23 -35.61
N LYS A 40 -33.87 -29.28 -35.33
CA LYS A 40 -32.86 -30.01 -36.14
C LYS A 40 -31.57 -29.26 -36.55
N PRO A 41 -30.37 -29.89 -36.39
CA PRO A 41 -29.10 -29.28 -36.77
C PRO A 41 -28.97 -29.22 -38.30
N LYS A 42 -28.86 -28.01 -38.85
CA LYS A 42 -28.37 -27.78 -40.22
C LYS A 42 -26.84 -27.61 -40.18
N PRO A 43 -26.11 -28.00 -41.23
CA PRO A 43 -24.65 -27.91 -41.26
C PRO A 43 -24.17 -26.47 -41.08
N PHE A 44 -23.13 -26.33 -40.26
CA PHE A 44 -22.53 -25.07 -39.85
C PHE A 44 -21.94 -24.33 -41.06
N VAL A 45 -22.49 -23.18 -41.41
CA VAL A 45 -21.91 -22.26 -42.40
C VAL A 45 -21.37 -21.06 -41.63
N PRO A 46 -20.06 -20.74 -41.67
CA PRO A 46 -19.50 -19.65 -40.89
C PRO A 46 -20.12 -18.31 -41.36
N LYS A 47 -20.91 -17.68 -40.49
CA LYS A 47 -21.45 -16.33 -40.74
C LYS A 47 -20.31 -15.31 -40.56
N LYS A 48 -20.29 -14.32 -41.47
CA LYS A 48 -19.30 -13.24 -41.59
C LYS A 48 -18.80 -12.71 -40.24
N ILE A 49 -17.48 -12.69 -40.07
CA ILE A 49 -16.77 -11.99 -38.99
C ILE A 49 -16.90 -10.48 -39.27
N PHE A 50 -17.60 -9.75 -38.41
CA PHE A 50 -17.65 -8.29 -38.44
C PHE A 50 -16.54 -7.74 -37.54
N LYS A 51 -15.55 -7.06 -38.14
CA LYS A 51 -14.57 -6.26 -37.40
C LYS A 51 -15.20 -4.90 -37.10
N ILE A 52 -15.59 -4.66 -35.86
CA ILE A 52 -16.06 -3.34 -35.42
C ILE A 52 -14.87 -2.62 -34.79
N PRO A 53 -14.42 -1.47 -35.33
CA PRO A 53 -13.38 -0.68 -34.69
C PRO A 53 -13.93 -0.05 -33.41
N ILE A 54 -13.41 -0.47 -32.26
CA ILE A 54 -13.74 0.10 -30.95
C ILE A 54 -12.76 1.24 -30.66
N HIS A 55 -13.24 2.48 -30.64
CA HIS A 55 -12.45 3.62 -30.20
C HIS A 55 -12.47 3.70 -28.66
N LEU A 56 -11.37 3.31 -28.01
CA LEU A 56 -11.24 3.36 -26.54
C LEU A 56 -11.49 4.75 -25.95
N SER A 57 -11.25 5.83 -26.72
CA SER A 57 -11.56 7.20 -26.29
C SER A 57 -13.03 7.43 -25.93
N LYS A 58 -13.97 6.66 -26.51
CA LYS A 58 -15.39 6.72 -26.15
C LYS A 58 -15.70 6.09 -24.79
N PHE A 59 -14.81 5.25 -24.30
CA PHE A 59 -14.92 4.58 -23.00
C PHE A 59 -14.09 5.26 -21.91
N ALA A 60 -13.20 6.21 -22.27
CA ALA A 60 -12.44 7.06 -21.35
C ALA A 60 -13.25 7.57 -20.13
N PRO A 61 -14.48 8.11 -20.28
CA PRO A 61 -15.26 8.59 -19.13
C PRO A 61 -15.84 7.49 -18.23
N TYR A 62 -15.80 6.22 -18.66
CA TYR A 62 -16.27 5.06 -17.89
C TYR A 62 -15.14 4.35 -17.14
N PHE A 63 -13.88 4.69 -17.41
CA PHE A 63 -12.76 4.24 -16.59
C PHE A 63 -12.68 5.11 -15.34
N LYS A 64 -13.11 4.55 -14.20
CA LYS A 64 -12.88 5.16 -12.89
C LYS A 64 -11.37 5.13 -12.67
N LYS A 65 -10.69 6.29 -12.71
CA LYS A 65 -9.31 6.39 -12.26
C LYS A 65 -9.33 6.15 -10.75
N VAL A 66 -8.99 4.94 -10.32
CA VAL A 66 -8.80 4.66 -8.90
C VAL A 66 -7.62 5.51 -8.46
N ALA A 67 -7.83 6.35 -7.45
CA ALA A 67 -6.74 7.13 -6.89
C ALA A 67 -5.79 6.16 -6.19
N LYS A 68 -4.48 6.34 -6.39
CA LYS A 68 -3.48 5.51 -5.72
C LYS A 68 -3.64 5.64 -4.20
N GLU A 69 -3.68 4.51 -3.51
CA GLU A 69 -3.67 4.41 -2.06
C GLU A 69 -2.27 4.04 -1.57
N ILE A 70 -1.63 4.98 -0.87
CA ILE A 70 -0.39 4.71 -0.15
C ILE A 70 -0.77 4.47 1.32
N VAL A 71 -0.63 3.22 1.74
CA VAL A 71 -1.11 2.73 3.03
C VAL A 71 0.08 2.54 3.96
N LEU A 72 0.02 3.10 5.16
CA LEU A 72 1.03 2.87 6.18
C LEU A 72 0.61 1.77 7.14
N ILE A 73 1.57 0.91 7.45
CA ILE A 73 1.52 0.02 8.62
C ILE A 73 2.51 0.58 9.65
N ILE A 74 2.00 1.10 10.77
CA ILE A 74 2.77 1.73 11.84
C ILE A 74 2.63 0.99 13.17
N GLY A 75 3.48 1.31 14.15
CA GLY A 75 3.46 0.71 15.48
C GLY A 75 4.84 0.60 16.11
N GLY A 76 4.89 0.48 17.44
CA GLY A 76 6.13 0.39 18.20
C GLY A 76 6.95 -0.89 17.92
N PRO A 77 8.14 -1.03 18.51
CA PRO A 77 8.89 -2.29 18.51
C PRO A 77 8.02 -3.46 18.99
N GLY A 78 8.26 -4.67 18.46
CA GLY A 78 7.54 -5.88 18.90
C GLY A 78 6.07 -6.00 18.49
N SER A 79 5.48 -5.06 17.75
CA SER A 79 4.05 -5.14 17.35
C SER A 79 3.73 -6.09 16.18
N GLY A 80 4.73 -6.79 15.64
CA GLY A 80 4.56 -7.73 14.52
C GLY A 80 4.35 -7.10 13.13
N LYS A 81 4.78 -5.84 12.93
CA LYS A 81 4.70 -5.13 11.63
C LYS A 81 5.38 -5.89 10.50
N THR A 82 6.63 -6.28 10.70
CA THR A 82 7.43 -6.96 9.68
C THR A 82 6.72 -8.21 9.17
N THR A 83 6.16 -9.02 10.07
CA THR A 83 5.37 -10.21 9.72
C THR A 83 4.13 -9.88 8.89
N VAL A 84 3.43 -8.77 9.20
CA VAL A 84 2.27 -8.32 8.41
C VAL A 84 2.70 -7.86 7.01
N ILE A 85 3.79 -7.09 6.92
CA ILE A 85 4.35 -6.60 5.65
C ILE A 85 4.82 -7.76 4.77
N GLU A 86 5.51 -8.74 5.35
CA GLU A 86 5.92 -9.97 4.65
C GLU A 86 4.70 -10.76 4.14
N GLY A 87 3.68 -10.96 4.98
CA GLY A 87 2.47 -11.66 4.56
C GLY A 87 1.66 -10.90 3.48
N LEU A 88 1.67 -9.57 3.49
CA LEU A 88 1.09 -8.77 2.40
C LEU A 88 1.90 -8.92 1.10
N THR A 89 3.22 -8.96 1.19
CA THR A 89 4.12 -9.21 0.06
C THR A 89 3.88 -10.59 -0.54
N GLU A 90 3.74 -11.63 0.29
CA GLU A 90 3.42 -13.00 -0.14
C GLU A 90 2.07 -13.10 -0.87
N LYS A 91 1.11 -12.23 -0.53
CA LYS A 91 -0.18 -12.10 -1.23
C LYS A 91 -0.11 -11.28 -2.53
N GLY A 92 1.08 -10.81 -2.91
CA GLY A 92 1.32 -10.11 -4.19
C GLY A 92 1.15 -8.59 -4.14
N TYR A 93 1.07 -7.98 -2.96
CA TYR A 93 1.05 -6.52 -2.83
C TYR A 93 2.45 -5.93 -2.86
N VAL A 94 2.58 -4.72 -3.42
CA VAL A 94 3.84 -3.96 -3.35
C VAL A 94 3.99 -3.40 -1.95
N CYS A 95 5.09 -3.77 -1.29
CA CYS A 95 5.40 -3.35 0.06
C CYS A 95 6.82 -2.79 0.14
N TYR A 96 6.97 -1.65 0.80
CA TYR A 96 8.26 -1.03 1.11
C TYR A 96 8.64 -1.32 2.57
N PRO A 97 9.76 -2.01 2.84
CA PRO A 97 10.19 -2.34 4.20
C PRO A 97 10.80 -1.12 4.92
N GLU A 98 11.06 -1.24 6.21
CA GLU A 98 11.65 -0.17 7.02
C GLU A 98 13.08 0.22 6.57
N VAL A 99 13.33 1.52 6.36
CA VAL A 99 14.61 2.07 5.83
C VAL A 99 15.74 2.19 6.87
N SER A 100 15.41 2.14 8.16
CA SER A 100 16.40 2.39 9.24
C SER A 100 17.61 1.47 9.16
N ARG A 101 17.39 0.20 8.77
CA ARG A 101 18.45 -0.81 8.62
C ARG A 101 19.47 -0.42 7.54
N GLU A 102 18.99 0.12 6.43
CA GLU A 102 19.85 0.59 5.33
C GLU A 102 20.66 1.81 5.75
N VAL A 103 20.04 2.76 6.45
CA VAL A 103 20.72 3.96 6.96
C VAL A 103 21.82 3.60 7.95
N ILE A 104 21.55 2.70 8.90
CA ILE A 104 22.56 2.21 9.86
C ILE A 104 23.70 1.50 9.12
N HIS A 105 23.37 0.65 8.16
CA HIS A 105 24.38 -0.08 7.38
C HIS A 105 25.29 0.86 6.60
N GLU A 106 24.73 1.88 5.95
CA GLU A 106 25.51 2.85 5.18
C GLU A 106 26.36 3.76 6.09
N ALA A 107 25.86 4.14 7.27
CA ALA A 107 26.63 4.89 8.26
C ALA A 107 27.84 4.10 8.77
N ARG A 108 27.68 2.80 9.01
CA ARG A 108 28.79 1.92 9.40
C ARG A 108 29.87 1.82 8.33
N LYS A 109 29.50 1.78 7.04
CA LYS A 109 30.48 1.84 5.94
C LYS A 109 31.29 3.13 5.94
N GLN A 110 30.72 4.22 6.43
CA GLN A 110 31.37 5.52 6.57
C GLN A 110 32.17 5.65 7.87
N GLY A 111 32.31 4.56 8.64
CA GLY A 111 33.10 4.51 9.87
C GLY A 111 32.36 5.01 11.12
N ILE A 112 31.04 5.16 11.07
CA ILE A 112 30.22 5.54 12.23
C ILE A 112 29.53 4.29 12.76
N GLU A 113 30.04 3.74 13.87
CA GLU A 113 29.56 2.48 14.45
C GLU A 113 28.13 2.60 15.00
N GLN A 114 27.83 3.71 15.68
CA GLN A 114 26.53 3.94 16.33
C GLN A 114 25.98 5.33 15.99
N LEU A 115 25.63 5.55 14.72
CA LEU A 115 25.15 6.85 14.21
C LEU A 115 23.99 7.43 15.03
N PHE A 116 23.08 6.57 15.51
CA PHE A 116 21.93 6.97 16.32
C PHE A 116 22.31 7.50 17.71
N LEU A 117 23.46 7.11 18.27
CA LEU A 117 23.97 7.66 19.53
C LEU A 117 24.92 8.84 19.30
N GLU A 118 25.82 8.71 18.32
CA GLU A 118 26.87 9.70 18.09
C GLU A 118 26.33 10.98 17.45
N LYS A 119 25.36 10.86 16.53
CA LYS A 119 24.78 11.97 15.76
C LYS A 119 23.27 11.76 15.51
N PRO A 120 22.44 11.81 16.56
CA PRO A 120 21.01 11.50 16.47
C PRO A 120 20.26 12.37 15.45
N LEU A 121 20.54 13.67 15.36
CA LEU A 121 19.90 14.55 14.37
C LEU A 121 20.25 14.14 12.93
N LEU A 122 21.52 13.84 12.65
CA LEU A 122 21.95 13.39 11.33
C LEU A 122 21.32 12.04 10.97
N PHE A 123 21.19 11.14 11.94
CA PHE A 123 20.44 9.89 11.75
C PHE A 123 19.00 10.16 11.33
N SER A 124 18.30 11.04 12.06
CA SER A 124 16.92 11.44 11.75
C SER A 124 16.79 12.09 10.37
N GLU A 125 17.76 12.91 9.97
CA GLU A 125 17.80 13.52 8.62
C GLU A 125 17.95 12.47 7.52
N LEU A 126 18.90 11.54 7.66
CA LEU A 126 19.10 10.46 6.69
C LEU A 126 17.87 9.53 6.62
N LEU A 127 17.25 9.25 7.76
CA LEU A 127 16.03 8.45 7.83
C LEU A 127 14.85 9.17 7.15
N LEU A 128 14.71 10.48 7.36
CA LEU A 128 13.70 11.30 6.70
C LEU A 128 13.86 11.25 5.17
N GLU A 129 15.07 11.45 4.66
CA GLU A 129 15.35 11.40 3.23
C GLU A 129 15.10 10.01 2.63
N GLY A 130 15.46 8.95 3.36
CA GLY A 130 15.12 7.57 2.99
C GLY A 130 13.61 7.36 2.82
N ARG A 131 12.81 7.84 3.77
CA ARG A 131 11.34 7.73 3.73
C ARG A 131 10.69 8.60 2.66
N LYS A 132 11.23 9.79 2.39
CA LYS A 132 10.80 10.62 1.24
C LYS A 132 11.01 9.90 -0.09
N LYS A 133 12.17 9.25 -0.26
CA LYS A 133 12.45 8.43 -1.45
C LYS A 133 11.44 7.28 -1.58
N GLN A 134 11.17 6.54 -0.50
CA GLN A 134 10.15 5.48 -0.52
C GLN A 134 8.76 6.01 -0.89
N PHE A 135 8.35 7.14 -0.31
CA PHE A 135 7.08 7.77 -0.67
C PHE A 135 7.00 8.08 -2.16
N HIS A 136 8.04 8.71 -2.72
CA HIS A 136 8.08 9.01 -4.15
C HIS A 136 8.09 7.75 -5.02
N SER A 137 8.81 6.70 -4.62
CA SER A 137 8.77 5.41 -5.33
C SER A 137 7.37 4.80 -5.28
N ALA A 138 6.73 4.78 -4.12
CA ALA A 138 5.35 4.32 -3.96
C ALA A 138 4.37 5.10 -4.83
N VAL A 139 4.50 6.44 -4.92
CA VAL A 139 3.69 7.28 -5.83
C VAL A 139 3.84 6.83 -7.29
N ASN A 140 5.04 6.41 -7.69
CA ASN A 140 5.37 6.03 -9.07
C ASN A 140 5.12 4.56 -9.42
N GLU A 141 4.75 3.71 -8.46
CA GLU A 141 4.37 2.31 -8.75
C GLU A 141 3.23 2.21 -9.76
N GLU A 142 3.12 1.11 -10.49
CA GLU A 142 1.95 0.87 -11.34
C GLU A 142 0.74 0.40 -10.51
N ASN A 143 1.01 -0.22 -9.36
CA ASN A 143 -0.01 -0.71 -8.44
C ASN A 143 -0.80 0.44 -7.80
N GLU A 144 -2.13 0.22 -7.72
CA GLU A 144 -3.07 1.16 -7.11
C GLU A 144 -2.95 1.20 -5.59
N ILE A 145 -2.54 0.10 -4.95
CA ILE A 145 -2.34 0.00 -3.51
C ILE A 145 -0.87 -0.34 -3.24
N VAL A 146 -0.22 0.48 -2.41
CA VAL A 146 1.16 0.28 -1.97
C VAL A 146 1.22 0.38 -0.46
N PHE A 147 1.83 -0.61 0.19
CA PHE A 147 2.06 -0.60 1.64
C PHE A 147 3.47 -0.12 1.97
N ILE A 148 3.62 0.62 3.05
CA ILE A 148 4.94 1.05 3.55
C ILE A 148 5.02 0.78 5.05
N ASP A 149 6.11 0.13 5.47
CA ASP A 149 6.48 -0.08 6.87
C ASP A 149 7.05 1.23 7.44
N ARG A 150 6.21 1.94 8.21
CA ARG A 150 6.46 3.29 8.79
C ARG A 150 6.48 4.44 7.79
N GLY A 151 5.89 5.56 8.20
CA GLY A 151 5.83 6.78 7.40
C GLY A 151 6.83 7.84 7.82
N ILE A 152 6.84 8.96 7.10
CA ILE A 152 7.60 10.15 7.48
C ILE A 152 7.24 10.63 8.91
N PRO A 153 5.95 10.68 9.34
CA PRO A 153 5.61 11.11 10.70
C PRO A 153 6.17 10.21 11.82
N ASP A 154 6.48 8.93 11.55
CA ASP A 154 7.17 8.09 12.54
C ASP A 154 8.51 8.69 12.97
N VAL A 155 9.21 9.49 12.14
CA VAL A 155 10.48 10.13 12.55
C VAL A 155 10.22 11.10 13.69
N LEU A 156 9.20 11.95 13.53
CA LEU A 156 8.85 12.94 14.54
C LEU A 156 8.28 12.31 15.81
N ALA A 157 7.48 11.25 15.70
CA ALA A 157 6.98 10.54 16.87
C ALA A 157 8.11 10.04 17.77
N TYR A 158 9.18 9.50 17.17
CA TYR A 158 10.37 9.08 17.92
C TYR A 158 11.16 10.26 18.49
N MET A 159 11.29 11.37 17.75
CA MET A 159 11.96 12.58 18.26
C MET A 159 11.19 13.22 19.42
N HIS A 160 9.85 13.22 19.39
CA HIS A 160 9.00 13.65 20.50
C HIS A 160 9.16 12.77 21.73
N TYR A 161 9.21 11.45 21.54
CA TYR A 161 9.47 10.50 22.62
C TYR A 161 10.83 10.74 23.29
N ILE A 162 11.88 11.00 22.50
CA ILE A 162 13.23 11.28 23.02
C ILE A 162 13.30 12.68 23.67
N GLY A 163 12.46 13.62 23.23
CA GLY A 163 12.45 15.01 23.69
C GLY A 163 13.39 15.92 22.90
N ASP A 164 13.75 15.55 21.67
CA ASP A 164 14.70 16.28 20.83
C ASP A 164 14.04 17.45 20.10
N ALA A 165 14.74 18.58 20.04
CA ALA A 165 14.38 19.68 19.15
C ALA A 165 14.79 19.34 17.71
N TYR A 166 13.94 19.67 16.74
CA TYR A 166 14.19 19.41 15.33
C TYR A 166 13.95 20.63 14.45
N PRO A 167 14.69 20.76 13.33
CA PRO A 167 14.45 21.79 12.33
C PRO A 167 13.05 21.73 11.70
N ALA A 168 12.56 22.88 11.22
CA ALA A 168 11.22 23.01 10.62
C ALA A 168 10.97 22.09 9.41
N PHE A 169 12.00 21.71 8.65
CA PHE A 169 11.84 20.88 7.45
C PHE A 169 11.29 19.47 7.74
N PHE A 170 11.44 18.95 8.97
CA PHE A 170 10.81 17.66 9.34
C PHE A 170 9.29 17.77 9.35
N ASP A 171 8.78 18.88 9.87
CA ASP A 171 7.37 19.18 9.99
C ASP A 171 6.76 19.51 8.60
N GLU A 172 7.51 20.22 7.76
CA GLU A 172 7.17 20.45 6.34
C GLU A 172 7.05 19.12 5.58
N ALA A 173 8.00 18.20 5.75
CA ALA A 173 7.96 16.89 5.09
C ALA A 173 6.69 16.09 5.45
N CYS A 174 6.23 16.12 6.71
CA CYS A 174 4.98 15.49 7.14
C CYS A 174 3.72 16.12 6.51
N ARG A 175 3.78 17.40 6.12
CA ARG A 175 2.68 18.09 5.44
C ARG A 175 2.69 17.88 3.93
N GLU A 176 3.86 17.76 3.32
CA GLU A 176 3.99 17.58 1.87
C GLU A 176 3.72 16.14 1.42
N HIS A 177 4.05 15.14 2.25
CA HIS A 177 3.96 13.73 1.89
C HIS A 177 2.78 13.08 2.61
N LYS A 178 1.62 13.06 1.93
CA LYS A 178 0.35 12.59 2.50
C LYS A 178 0.05 11.14 2.16
N TYR A 179 -0.26 10.36 3.19
CA TYR A 179 -0.65 8.96 3.09
C TYR A 179 -2.17 8.81 3.07
N SER A 180 -2.67 7.78 2.40
CA SER A 180 -4.10 7.59 2.19
C SER A 180 -4.80 6.98 3.40
N ARG A 181 -4.17 5.97 4.02
CA ARG A 181 -4.69 5.26 5.18
C ARG A 181 -3.57 4.86 6.13
N ILE A 182 -3.86 4.88 7.43
CA ILE A 182 -2.89 4.55 8.47
C ILE A 182 -3.45 3.42 9.33
N PHE A 183 -2.78 2.28 9.32
CA PHE A 183 -3.06 1.16 10.22
C PHE A 183 -2.02 1.13 11.33
N ILE A 184 -2.47 1.17 12.58
CA ILE A 184 -1.59 1.12 13.74
C ILE A 184 -1.70 -0.25 14.43
N LEU A 185 -0.54 -0.86 14.67
CA LEU A 185 -0.43 -2.13 15.37
C LEU A 185 -0.13 -1.84 16.85
N PRO A 186 -1.02 -2.22 17.78
CA PRO A 186 -0.85 -1.93 19.19
C PRO A 186 0.32 -2.73 19.80
N PRO A 187 0.95 -2.24 20.89
CA PRO A 187 1.93 -3.00 21.66
C PRO A 187 1.32 -4.32 22.10
N TRP A 188 2.04 -5.42 21.88
CA TRP A 188 1.52 -6.75 22.08
C TRP A 188 2.49 -7.58 22.92
N GLU A 189 2.25 -7.61 24.23
CA GLU A 189 3.10 -8.26 25.24
C GLU A 189 3.32 -9.74 24.96
N GLU A 190 2.26 -10.46 24.56
CA GLU A 190 2.30 -11.91 24.35
C GLU A 190 3.22 -12.35 23.19
N ILE A 191 3.52 -11.45 22.26
CA ILE A 191 4.48 -11.69 21.17
C ILE A 191 5.76 -10.86 21.33
N TYR A 192 5.90 -10.14 22.45
CA TYR A 192 7.03 -9.28 22.70
C TYR A 192 8.23 -10.13 23.12
N THR A 193 9.06 -10.46 22.13
CA THR A 193 10.35 -11.10 22.39
C THR A 193 11.43 -10.04 22.55
N SER A 194 12.12 -10.07 23.69
CA SER A 194 13.44 -9.47 23.82
C SER A 194 14.40 -10.28 22.96
N ASP A 195 14.74 -9.76 21.78
CA ASP A 195 15.88 -10.23 21.02
C ASP A 195 17.04 -9.24 21.21
N ASP A 196 18.28 -9.69 21.00
CA ASP A 196 19.50 -8.87 21.19
C ASP A 196 19.54 -7.62 20.30
N ALA A 197 18.57 -7.45 19.38
CA ALA A 197 18.45 -6.30 18.47
C ALA A 197 17.39 -5.27 18.92
N ARG A 198 16.64 -5.52 20.01
CA ARG A 198 15.61 -4.62 20.55
C ARG A 198 16.00 -4.14 21.95
N TYR A 199 16.35 -2.87 22.03
CA TYR A 199 16.81 -2.25 23.27
C TYR A 199 15.66 -1.76 24.15
N GLU A 200 14.45 -1.60 23.58
CA GLU A 200 13.30 -1.05 24.29
C GLU A 200 12.56 -2.09 25.14
N THR A 201 12.12 -1.69 26.34
CA THR A 201 11.21 -2.48 27.18
C THR A 201 9.78 -2.43 26.66
N TYR A 202 8.92 -3.31 27.14
CA TYR A 202 7.50 -3.28 26.80
C TYR A 202 6.83 -1.97 27.23
N GLU A 203 7.20 -1.42 28.38
CA GLU A 203 6.72 -0.12 28.86
C GLU A 203 7.14 1.00 27.92
N GLN A 204 8.37 0.97 27.41
CA GLN A 204 8.83 1.92 26.39
C GLN A 204 8.05 1.76 25.08
N ALA A 205 7.71 0.52 24.68
CA ALA A 205 6.88 0.28 23.51
C ALA A 205 5.46 0.89 23.66
N ILE A 206 4.89 0.88 24.87
CA ILE A 206 3.61 1.56 25.17
C ILE A 206 3.76 3.08 25.04
N LEU A 207 4.82 3.67 25.59
CA LEU A 207 5.07 5.11 25.49
C LEU A 207 5.26 5.56 24.03
N ILE A 208 6.07 4.84 23.27
CA ILE A 208 6.29 5.09 21.84
C ILE A 208 4.96 5.00 21.07
N HIS A 209 4.10 4.03 21.42
CA HIS A 209 2.79 3.89 20.78
C HIS A 209 1.89 5.11 21.01
N GLN A 210 1.90 5.70 22.20
CA GLN A 210 1.15 6.94 22.45
C GLN A 210 1.68 8.10 21.62
N HIS A 211 3.00 8.28 21.56
CA HIS A 211 3.60 9.31 20.71
C HIS A 211 3.30 9.12 19.22
N LEU A 212 3.23 7.86 18.74
CA LEU A 212 2.80 7.56 17.38
C LEU A 212 1.35 8.02 17.16
N ILE A 213 0.43 7.70 18.06
CA ILE A 213 -0.97 8.13 17.96
C ILE A 213 -1.06 9.65 17.89
N GLU A 214 -0.51 10.32 18.90
CA GLU A 214 -0.55 11.79 19.02
C GLU A 214 0.04 12.48 17.79
N THR A 215 1.20 12.01 17.31
CA THR A 215 1.88 12.60 16.16
C THR A 215 1.02 12.50 14.89
N TYR A 216 0.50 11.31 14.61
CA TYR A 216 -0.30 11.10 13.40
C TYR A 216 -1.63 11.86 13.45
N GLU A 217 -2.30 11.89 14.59
CA GLU A 217 -3.52 12.66 14.80
C GLU A 217 -3.28 14.17 14.65
N ASN A 218 -2.16 14.69 15.16
CA ASN A 218 -1.75 16.08 14.98
C ASN A 218 -1.53 16.47 13.52
N TYR A 219 -1.16 15.51 12.66
CA TYR A 219 -1.06 15.72 11.21
C TYR A 219 -2.37 15.47 10.45
N GLY A 220 -3.48 15.24 11.17
CA GLY A 220 -4.83 15.10 10.63
C GLY A 220 -5.17 13.70 10.14
N TYR A 221 -4.40 12.68 10.52
CA TYR A 221 -4.69 11.30 10.14
C TYR A 221 -5.69 10.66 11.10
N SER A 222 -6.61 9.86 10.54
CA SER A 222 -7.41 8.91 11.32
C SER A 222 -6.71 7.56 11.32
N LEU A 223 -6.48 7.02 12.51
CA LEU A 223 -5.79 5.75 12.70
C LEU A 223 -6.79 4.60 12.80
N THR A 224 -6.51 3.52 12.08
CA THR A 224 -7.26 2.25 12.21
C THR A 224 -6.40 1.27 12.99
N GLU A 225 -6.80 0.98 14.23
CA GLU A 225 -6.09 -0.01 15.04
C GLU A 225 -6.34 -1.42 14.50
N VAL A 226 -5.26 -2.17 14.27
CA VAL A 226 -5.30 -3.56 13.81
C VAL A 226 -5.42 -4.48 15.04
N PRO A 227 -6.39 -5.40 15.08
CA PRO A 227 -6.60 -6.26 16.23
C PRO A 227 -5.40 -7.19 16.50
N LYS A 228 -5.20 -7.53 17.77
CA LYS A 228 -4.25 -8.55 18.22
C LYS A 228 -4.80 -9.93 17.92
N ASP A 229 -4.53 -10.42 16.73
CA ASP A 229 -5.04 -11.69 16.22
C ASP A 229 -3.98 -12.41 15.36
N THR A 230 -4.30 -13.58 14.82
CA THR A 230 -3.49 -14.31 13.86
C THR A 230 -3.08 -13.43 12.69
N LEU A 231 -1.91 -13.73 12.08
CA LEU A 231 -1.40 -13.01 10.93
C LEU A 231 -2.45 -12.90 9.80
N GLU A 232 -3.13 -14.00 9.50
CA GLU A 232 -4.15 -14.05 8.45
C GLU A 232 -5.32 -13.11 8.76
N ASN A 233 -5.85 -13.13 9.99
CA ASN A 233 -6.94 -12.25 10.39
C ASN A 233 -6.53 -10.77 10.35
N ARG A 234 -5.30 -10.44 10.75
CA ARG A 234 -4.76 -9.07 10.69
C ARG A 234 -4.66 -8.56 9.26
N ILE A 235 -4.15 -9.40 8.35
CA ILE A 235 -4.07 -9.05 6.92
C ILE A 235 -5.47 -8.87 6.34
N ASN A 236 -6.38 -9.81 6.60
CA ASN A 236 -7.76 -9.73 6.11
C ASN A 236 -8.44 -8.45 6.63
N PHE A 237 -8.28 -8.14 7.93
CA PHE A 237 -8.79 -6.90 8.52
C PHE A 237 -8.26 -5.65 7.80
N ILE A 238 -6.96 -5.58 7.52
CA ILE A 238 -6.37 -4.45 6.78
C ILE A 238 -7.03 -4.32 5.41
N LEU A 239 -7.08 -5.40 4.63
CA LEU A 239 -7.63 -5.40 3.27
C LEU A 239 -9.13 -5.08 3.21
N GLU A 240 -9.92 -5.58 4.16
CA GLU A 240 -11.35 -5.27 4.29
C GLU A 240 -11.61 -3.80 4.64
N ASN A 241 -10.67 -3.13 5.29
CA ASN A 241 -10.76 -1.70 5.60
C ASN A 241 -10.20 -0.80 4.49
N LEU A 242 -9.62 -1.36 3.42
CA LEU A 242 -9.29 -0.62 2.18
C LEU A 242 -10.49 -0.52 1.23
N SER A 243 -11.36 -1.53 1.22
CA SER A 243 -12.51 -1.61 0.30
C SER A 243 -13.75 -0.81 0.73
N LYS A 244 -13.66 -0.12 1.88
CA LYS A 244 -14.69 0.77 2.43
C LYS A 244 -14.44 2.22 2.00
#